data_AF-A0A8I1USS6-F1
#
_entry.id   AF-A0A8I1USS6-F1
#
_cell.length_a   1.000
_cell.length_b   1.000
_cell.length_c   1.000
_cell.angle_alpha   90.00
_cell.angle_beta   90.00
_cell.angle_gamma   90.00
#
_symmetry.space_group_name_H-M   'P 1'
#
loop_
_entity.id
_entity.type
_entity.pdbx_description
1 polymer ?
#
loop_
_entity_poly.entity_id
_entity_poly.type
_entity_poly.pdbx_seq_one_letter_code
_entity_poly.pdbx_strand_id
1 'polypeptide(L)' 'MIAAEFEAAPAQLGISRAELCRRLGLSLNTGTAYAKGRAEIPPYIALAIAALVAGLAPYGSGAR' A
#
# COMPACT_ATOMS: atom_id res chain seq x y z
N MET A 1 0.64 10.42 3.53
CA MET A 1 1.29 9.17 3.94
C MET A 1 2.80 9.34 3.85
N ILE A 2 3.51 9.17 4.95
CA ILE A 2 4.97 9.20 5.05
C ILE A 2 5.55 7.78 5.06
N ALA A 3 6.86 7.65 4.92
CA ALA A 3 7.56 6.36 4.90
C ALA A 3 7.23 5.47 6.11
N ALA A 4 7.13 6.05 7.31
CA ALA A 4 6.78 5.32 8.54
C ALA A 4 5.35 4.74 8.50
N GLU A 5 4.40 5.48 7.93
CA GLU A 5 3.01 5.01 7.76
C GLU A 5 2.95 3.88 6.73
N PHE A 6 3.74 3.97 5.66
CA PHE A 6 3.86 2.90 4.67
C PHE A 6 4.46 1.62 5.24
N GLU A 7 5.52 1.73 6.05
CA GLU A 7 6.17 0.55 6.66
C GLU A 7 5.27 -0.10 7.73
N ALA A 8 4.38 0.67 8.37
CA ALA A 8 3.41 0.15 9.34
C ALA A 8 2.18 -0.52 8.71
N ALA A 9 1.79 -0.13 7.48
CA ALA A 9 0.57 -0.61 6.84
C ALA A 9 0.51 -2.15 6.65
N PRO A 10 1.59 -2.86 6.24
CA PRO A 10 1.57 -4.33 6.16
C PRO A 10 1.26 -4.99 7.50
N ALA A 11 1.80 -4.46 8.60
CA ALA A 11 1.56 -5.00 9.94
C ALA A 11 0.10 -4.82 10.38
N GLN A 12 -0.51 -3.67 10.07
CA GLN A 12 -1.94 -3.42 10.33
C GLN A 12 -2.85 -4.37 9.55
N LEU A 13 -2.42 -4.78 8.37
CA LEU A 13 -3.12 -5.73 7.49
C LEU A 13 -2.79 -7.20 7.78
N GLY A 14 -1.81 -7.49 8.65
CA GLY A 14 -1.33 -8.84 8.90
C GLY A 14 -0.66 -9.49 7.67
N ILE A 15 -0.10 -8.70 6.75
CA ILE A 15 0.53 -9.18 5.51
C ILE A 15 2.00 -8.76 5.44
N SER A 16 2.74 -9.38 4.51
CA SER A 16 4.10 -8.94 4.18
C SER A 16 4.08 -7.69 3.29
N ARG A 17 5.15 -6.89 3.34
CA ARG A 17 5.33 -5.75 2.42
C ARG A 17 5.30 -6.16 0.95
N ALA A 18 5.84 -7.34 0.63
CA ALA A 18 5.81 -7.87 -0.74
C ALA A 18 4.38 -8.14 -1.22
N GLU A 19 3.53 -8.67 -0.33
CA GLU A 19 2.11 -8.86 -0.61
C GLU A 19 1.36 -7.53 -0.74
N LEU A 20 1.67 -6.54 0.11
CA LEU A 20 1.12 -5.18 -0.06
C LEU A 20 1.48 -4.59 -1.43
N CYS A 21 2.74 -4.70 -1.84
CA CYS A 21 3.19 -4.22 -3.15
C CYS A 21 2.48 -4.96 -4.30
N ARG A 22 2.30 -6.28 -4.17
CA ARG A 22 1.56 -7.09 -5.15
C ARG A 22 0.12 -6.62 -5.29
N ARG A 23 -0.59 -6.39 -4.18
CA ARG A 23 -1.99 -5.90 -4.19
C ARG A 23 -2.13 -4.52 -4.82
N LEU A 24 -1.10 -3.68 -4.71
CA LEU A 24 -1.07 -2.33 -5.28
C LEU A 24 -0.52 -2.29 -6.72
N GLY A 25 -0.08 -3.42 -7.28
CA GLY A 25 0.58 -3.45 -8.60
C GLY A 25 1.95 -2.76 -8.62
N LEU A 26 2.62 -2.64 -7.47
CA LEU A 26 3.92 -1.99 -7.32
C LEU A 26 5.06 -3.00 -7.40
N SER A 27 6.18 -2.57 -7.97
CA SER A 27 7.42 -3.33 -7.86
C SER A 27 7.93 -3.32 -6.41
N LEU A 28 8.61 -4.40 -6.00
CA LEU A 28 9.20 -4.47 -4.66
C LEU A 28 10.28 -3.41 -4.43
N ASN A 29 11.00 -3.01 -5.48
CA ASN A 29 12.00 -1.95 -5.42
C ASN A 29 11.34 -0.60 -5.10
N THR A 30 10.23 -0.29 -5.77
CA THR A 30 9.42 0.90 -5.50
C THR A 30 8.93 0.92 -4.04
N GLY A 31 8.38 -0.19 -3.56
CA GLY A 31 7.96 -0.30 -2.16
C GLY A 31 9.12 -0.13 -1.16
N THR A 32 10.31 -0.63 -1.49
CA THR A 32 11.52 -0.43 -0.68
C THR A 32 11.99 1.03 -0.69
N ALA A 33 11.86 1.73 -1.82
CA ALA A 33 12.17 3.15 -1.91
C ALA A 33 11.24 4.00 -1.03
N TYR A 34 9.93 3.69 -1.04
CA TYR A 34 8.94 4.35 -0.17
C TYR A 34 9.22 4.10 1.32
N ALA A 35 9.45 2.84 1.70
CA ALA A 35 9.77 2.46 3.08
C ALA A 35 11.03 3.19 3.61
N LYS A 36 12.03 3.40 2.75
CA LYS A 36 13.27 4.09 3.12
C LYS A 36 13.21 5.61 2.96
N GLY A 37 12.07 6.18 2.54
CA GLY A 37 11.94 7.61 2.26
C GLY A 37 12.82 8.11 1.11
N ARG A 38 13.24 7.21 0.20
CA ARG A 38 14.04 7.57 -0.99
C ARG A 38 13.20 8.07 -2.15
N ALA A 39 11.89 7.85 -2.09
CA ALA A 39 10.91 8.34 -3.04
C ALA A 39 9.66 8.77 -2.29
N GLU A 40 9.02 9.83 -2.77
CA GLU A 40 7.72 10.29 -2.25
C GLU A 40 6.61 9.31 -2.65
N ILE A 41 5.66 9.11 -1.75
CA ILE A 41 4.51 8.24 -1.98
C ILE A 41 3.43 9.07 -2.67
N PRO A 42 3.03 8.75 -3.92
CA PRO A 42 2.00 9.51 -4.60
C PRO A 42 0.66 9.47 -3.85
N PRO A 43 -0.15 10.54 -3.90
CA PRO A 43 -1.43 10.60 -3.18
C PRO A 43 -2.39 9.45 -3.49
N TYR A 44 -2.44 8.99 -4.74
CA TYR A 44 -3.31 7.88 -5.14
C TYR A 44 -2.87 6.53 -4.53
N ILE A 45 -1.56 6.30 -4.34
CA ILE A 45 -1.04 5.12 -3.63
C ILE A 45 -1.38 5.22 -2.15
N ALA A 46 -1.20 6.40 -1.55
CA ALA A 46 -1.55 6.63 -0.16
C ALA A 46 -3.04 6.35 0.11
N LEU A 47 -3.93 6.81 -0.78
CA LEU A 47 -5.36 6.53 -0.71
C LEU A 47 -5.68 5.05 -0.89
N ALA A 48 -5.01 4.36 -1.83
CA ALA A 48 -5.21 2.93 -2.03
C ALA A 48 -4.81 2.12 -0.79
N ILE A 49 -3.69 2.46 -0.14
CA ILE A 49 -3.26 1.81 1.11
C ILE A 49 -4.26 2.09 2.23
N ALA A 50 -4.72 3.34 2.37
CA ALA A 50 -5.72 3.70 3.37
C ALA A 50 -7.05 2.93 3.17
N ALA A 51 -7.48 2.76 1.92
CA ALA A 51 -8.66 1.96 1.59
C ALA A 51 -8.48 0.49 1.99
N LEU A 52 -7.32 -0.10 1.72
CA LEU A 52 -7.01 -1.48 2.14
C LEU A 52 -7.03 -1.63 3.66
N VAL A 53 -6.39 -0.70 4.39
CA VAL A 53 -6.35 -0.71 5.87
C VAL A 53 -7.76 -0.55 6.45
N ALA A 54 -8.61 0.27 5.84
CA ALA A 54 -10.00 0.45 6.23
C ALA A 54 -10.91 -0.74 5.83
N GLY A 55 -10.38 -1.77 5.18
CA GLY A 55 -11.17 -2.91 4.70
C GLY A 55 -12.14 -2.56 3.57
N LEU A 56 -11.92 -1.44 2.89
CA LEU A 56 -12.75 -1.02 1.76
C LEU A 56 -12.45 -1.89 0.55
N ALA A 57 -13.51 -2.40 -0.06
CA ALA A 57 -13.40 -3.24 -1.23
C ALA A 57 -12.98 -2.39 -2.45
N PRO A 58 -12.11 -2.92 -3.35
CA PRO A 58 -11.76 -2.23 -4.58
C PRO A 58 -12.99 -1.91 -5.43
N TYR A 59 -12.97 -0.80 -6.16
CA TYR A 59 -14.03 -0.51 -7.13
C TYR A 59 -14.21 -1.67 -8.10
N GLY A 60 -15.44 -2.13 -8.31
CA GLY A 60 -15.77 -3.27 -9.17
C GLY A 60 -15.65 -4.66 -8.51
N SER A 61 -15.21 -4.75 -7.25
CA SER A 61 -15.19 -6.03 -6.50
C SER A 61 -16.59 -6.60 -6.17
N GLY A 62 -17.64 -5.80 -6.35
CA GLY A 62 -19.04 -6.18 -6.19
C GLY A 62 -19.83 -6.41 -7.49
N ALA A 63 -19.18 -6.50 -8.66
CA ALA A 63 -19.91 -6.62 -9.94
C ALA A 63 -19.21 -7.51 -10.98
N ARG A 64 -19.54 -8.80 -10.98
CA ARG A 64 -20.45 -9.42 -11.97
C ARG A 64 -20.91 -10.78 -11.48
#